data_AF-A0A6B2XIB9-F1
#
_entry.id   AF-A0A6B2XIB9-F1
#
_cell.length_a   1.000
_cell.length_b   1.000
_cell.length_c   1.000
_cell.angle_alpha   90.00
_cell.angle_beta   90.00
_cell.angle_gamma   90.00
#
_symmetry.space_group_name_H-M   'P 1'
#
loop_
_entity.id
_entity.type
_entity.pdbx_description
1 polymer ?
#
loop_
_entity_poly.entity_id
_entity_poly.type
_entity_poly.pdbx_seq_one_letter_code
_entity_poly.pdbx_strand_id
1 'polypeptide(L)'
;MADEITFWDYSRSQALSRHNGARIDVREISALCGVRSAAESVEVSVPAPQEIAGIHPLALAKPRRWEAAIAATIYAFSGQVAARQEIIKAREVLDRLPRTARRSLTVPRMLALVATVIAGFRFSRRSESFNPESNRCLDGARFLSTLLEDRPALDVEIGLCAHRAGVADPVLPEHINRAAAHRMVAFVGALMDNSLARRRTVTVSQQTATDRAAGTVNSLVFEHYASAGRVEHVLRVLDRHAADLRAVLARHDSLSETAFRFSPLDPFSDLVERDMEELFGPDGSGVPAVPQWERGGTLDRAVEEAKRKMARFLRDAPLDLDHLLTVHKNSEHPSERGVSALHWFDRHQRQPLEVRARYDVAFHHRLALTTLRNDSVGIGMERGWDKYQWLAWNAAYGSAGAAMPLLYARSSSEPASHVSLRSFNLRQFW
;
A
#
# COMPACT_ATOMS: atom_id res chain seq x y z
N MET A 1 -31.28 4.58 -14.47
CA MET A 1 -29.82 4.52 -14.30
C MET A 1 -29.43 3.06 -14.39
N ALA A 2 -28.41 2.71 -15.17
CA ALA A 2 -27.94 1.33 -15.26
C ALA A 2 -27.32 0.93 -13.91
N ASP A 3 -27.69 -0.24 -13.39
CA ASP A 3 -27.16 -0.78 -12.13
C ASP A 3 -25.78 -1.43 -12.39
N GLU A 4 -24.84 -0.66 -12.94
CA GLU A 4 -23.56 -1.18 -13.41
C GLU A 4 -22.39 -0.85 -12.48
N ILE A 5 -21.41 -1.74 -12.44
CA ILE A 5 -20.12 -1.58 -11.76
C ILE A 5 -18.99 -2.00 -12.70
N THR A 6 -17.79 -1.45 -12.52
CA THR A 6 -16.59 -1.94 -13.20
C THR A 6 -16.00 -3.10 -12.41
N PHE A 7 -15.91 -4.27 -13.03
CA PHE A 7 -15.42 -5.48 -12.39
C PHE A 7 -13.91 -5.60 -12.43
N TRP A 8 -13.34 -6.09 -11.34
CA TRP A 8 -11.92 -6.41 -11.23
C TRP A 8 -11.72 -7.64 -10.35
N ASP A 9 -11.09 -8.66 -10.90
CA ASP A 9 -10.64 -9.84 -10.18
C ASP A 9 -9.31 -9.57 -9.48
N TYR A 10 -9.34 -9.43 -8.17
CA TYR A 10 -8.14 -9.34 -7.32
C TYR A 10 -7.93 -10.60 -6.47
N SER A 11 -8.54 -11.72 -6.87
CA SER A 11 -8.35 -13.02 -6.23
C SER A 11 -6.99 -13.64 -6.49
N ARG A 12 -6.60 -14.61 -5.65
CA ARG A 12 -5.38 -15.41 -5.83
C ARG A 12 -5.35 -16.19 -7.14
N SER A 13 -6.49 -16.74 -7.55
CA SER A 13 -6.62 -17.58 -8.75
C SER A 13 -6.62 -16.78 -10.05
N GLN A 14 -7.04 -15.50 -10.00
CA GLN A 14 -7.28 -14.69 -11.19
C GLN A 14 -8.25 -15.36 -12.19
N ALA A 15 -9.12 -16.26 -11.72
CA ALA A 15 -10.02 -17.08 -12.55
C ALA A 15 -11.02 -16.26 -13.38
N LEU A 16 -11.34 -15.04 -12.94
CA LEU A 16 -12.26 -14.12 -13.61
C LEU A 16 -11.53 -12.93 -14.24
N SER A 17 -10.19 -12.93 -14.31
CA SER A 17 -9.39 -11.80 -14.81
C SER A 17 -9.70 -11.38 -16.25
N ARG A 18 -10.31 -12.25 -17.07
CA ARG A 18 -10.82 -11.90 -18.40
C ARG A 18 -11.94 -10.85 -18.39
N HIS A 19 -12.60 -10.66 -17.26
CA HIS A 19 -13.66 -9.67 -17.06
C HIS A 19 -13.13 -8.35 -16.48
N ASN A 20 -11.82 -8.23 -16.22
CA ASN A 20 -11.23 -7.03 -15.65
C ASN A 20 -11.48 -5.81 -16.54
N GLY A 21 -11.95 -4.72 -15.95
CA GLY A 21 -12.30 -3.48 -16.64
C GLY A 21 -13.68 -3.49 -17.31
N ALA A 22 -14.38 -4.63 -17.33
CA ALA A 22 -15.70 -4.72 -17.91
C ALA A 22 -16.76 -4.08 -17.01
N ARG A 23 -17.73 -3.39 -17.62
CA ARG A 23 -18.95 -2.93 -16.95
C ARG A 23 -19.93 -4.11 -16.88
N ILE A 24 -20.35 -4.46 -15.68
CA ILE A 24 -21.30 -5.55 -15.43
C ILE A 24 -22.49 -5.01 -14.64
N ASP A 25 -23.68 -5.56 -14.88
CA ASP A 25 -24.83 -5.33 -14.04
C ASP A 25 -24.63 -6.01 -12.67
N VAL A 26 -25.07 -5.38 -11.57
CA VAL A 26 -24.97 -5.96 -10.22
C VAL A 26 -25.64 -7.34 -10.11
N ARG A 27 -26.63 -7.65 -10.96
CA ARG A 27 -27.29 -8.96 -11.06
C ARG A 27 -26.32 -10.05 -11.51
N GLU A 28 -25.31 -9.71 -12.32
CA GLU A 28 -24.31 -10.65 -12.83
C GLU A 28 -23.33 -11.13 -11.75
N ILE A 29 -23.26 -10.46 -10.59
CA ILE A 29 -22.45 -10.92 -9.45
C ILE A 29 -22.80 -12.36 -9.06
N SER A 30 -24.08 -12.74 -9.13
CA SER A 30 -24.52 -14.11 -8.82
C SER A 30 -23.92 -15.13 -9.80
N ALA A 31 -23.89 -14.80 -11.10
CA ALA A 31 -23.29 -15.65 -12.13
C ALA A 31 -21.77 -15.73 -11.97
N LEU A 32 -21.09 -14.62 -11.67
CA LEU A 32 -19.65 -14.60 -11.41
C LEU A 32 -19.27 -15.46 -10.20
N CYS A 33 -20.07 -15.42 -9.12
CA CYS A 33 -19.89 -16.34 -8.00
C CYS A 33 -20.02 -17.81 -8.42
N GLY A 34 -20.97 -18.14 -9.30
CA GLY A 34 -21.13 -19.49 -9.83
C GLY A 34 -19.94 -19.97 -10.66
N VAL A 35 -19.46 -19.13 -11.58
CA VAL A 35 -18.24 -19.43 -12.38
C VAL A 35 -17.03 -19.64 -11.47
N ARG A 36 -16.85 -18.78 -10.46
CA ARG A 36 -15.74 -18.89 -9.53
C ARG A 36 -15.85 -20.11 -8.64
N SER A 37 -17.03 -20.39 -8.09
CA SER A 37 -17.32 -21.59 -7.29
C SER A 37 -16.95 -22.86 -8.05
N ALA A 38 -17.29 -22.95 -9.34
CA ALA A 38 -16.88 -24.07 -10.19
C ALA A 38 -15.36 -24.13 -10.40
N ALA A 39 -14.70 -22.99 -10.63
CA ALA A 39 -13.25 -22.94 -10.87
C ALA A 39 -12.42 -23.25 -9.62
N GLU A 40 -12.89 -22.84 -8.44
CA GLU A 40 -12.15 -22.93 -7.17
C GLU A 40 -12.63 -24.08 -6.29
N SER A 41 -13.70 -24.78 -6.68
CA SER A 41 -14.34 -25.86 -5.90
C SER A 41 -14.74 -25.43 -4.48
N VAL A 42 -15.29 -24.21 -4.37
CA VAL A 42 -15.76 -23.62 -3.10
C VAL A 42 -17.27 -23.46 -3.16
N GLU A 43 -17.97 -24.09 -2.23
CA GLU A 43 -19.41 -23.90 -2.07
C GLU A 43 -19.70 -22.63 -1.26
N VAL A 44 -20.49 -21.73 -1.84
CA VAL A 44 -20.94 -20.50 -1.18
C VAL A 44 -22.40 -20.28 -1.46
N SER A 45 -23.14 -19.84 -0.43
CA SER A 45 -24.53 -19.42 -0.59
C SER A 45 -24.56 -18.05 -1.26
N VAL A 46 -25.14 -18.00 -2.46
CA VAL A 46 -25.23 -16.78 -3.28
C VAL A 46 -26.69 -16.32 -3.35
N PRO A 47 -27.00 -15.04 -3.08
CA PRO A 47 -28.35 -14.51 -3.25
C PRO A 47 -28.81 -14.56 -4.72
N ALA A 48 -30.13 -14.59 -4.92
CA ALA A 48 -30.68 -14.49 -6.27
C ALA A 48 -30.38 -13.10 -6.87
N PRO A 49 -30.24 -12.98 -8.21
CA PRO A 49 -29.88 -11.71 -8.85
C PRO A 49 -30.78 -10.52 -8.47
N GLN A 50 -32.09 -10.75 -8.36
CA GLN A 50 -33.07 -9.74 -7.96
C GLN A 50 -32.94 -9.35 -6.49
N GLU A 51 -32.47 -10.26 -5.63
CA GLU A 51 -32.19 -9.93 -4.23
C GLU A 51 -30.96 -9.03 -4.10
N ILE A 52 -29.94 -9.20 -4.95
CA ILE A 52 -28.74 -8.34 -5.00
C ILE A 52 -29.15 -6.93 -5.48
N ALA A 53 -29.86 -6.83 -6.59
CA ALA A 53 -30.28 -5.53 -7.14
C ALA A 53 -31.26 -4.79 -6.22
N GLY A 54 -32.10 -5.51 -5.46
CA GLY A 54 -33.16 -4.95 -4.63
C GLY A 54 -32.74 -4.54 -3.20
N ILE A 55 -31.45 -4.56 -2.85
CA ILE A 55 -30.99 -4.17 -1.51
C ILE A 55 -31.05 -2.64 -1.31
N HIS A 56 -31.17 -2.21 -0.05
CA HIS A 56 -30.99 -0.80 0.30
C HIS A 56 -29.49 -0.51 0.53
N PRO A 57 -28.88 0.53 -0.07
CA PRO A 57 -27.43 0.76 0.00
C PRO A 57 -26.91 0.97 1.44
N LEU A 58 -27.71 1.58 2.32
CA LEU A 58 -27.33 1.81 3.73
C LEU A 58 -27.75 0.68 4.71
N ALA A 59 -28.15 -0.50 4.22
CA ALA A 59 -28.59 -1.62 5.05
C ALA A 59 -29.77 -1.34 6.02
N LEU A 60 -30.58 -0.30 5.75
CA LEU A 60 -31.68 0.12 6.63
C LEU A 60 -32.86 -0.86 6.61
N ALA A 61 -33.09 -1.52 5.47
CA ALA A 61 -34.14 -2.52 5.30
C ALA A 61 -33.50 -3.90 5.04
N LYS A 62 -34.00 -4.94 5.72
CA LYS A 62 -33.58 -6.35 5.53
C LYS A 62 -32.04 -6.53 5.60
N PRO A 63 -31.39 -6.22 6.73
CA PRO A 63 -29.92 -6.21 6.85
C PRO A 63 -29.25 -7.54 6.50
N ARG A 64 -29.93 -8.68 6.70
CA ARG A 64 -29.39 -10.00 6.30
C ARG A 64 -29.23 -10.14 4.77
N ARG A 65 -30.13 -9.56 3.97
CA ARG A 65 -30.01 -9.56 2.50
C ARG A 65 -28.84 -8.69 2.05
N TRP A 66 -28.67 -7.55 2.69
CA TRP A 66 -27.52 -6.67 2.45
C TRP A 66 -26.20 -7.36 2.82
N GLU A 67 -26.13 -8.04 3.97
CA GLU A 67 -24.96 -8.81 4.41
C GLU A 67 -24.60 -9.90 3.38
N ALA A 68 -25.60 -10.62 2.86
CA ALA A 68 -25.40 -11.66 1.86
C ALA A 68 -24.95 -11.10 0.51
N ALA A 69 -25.47 -9.95 0.07
CA ALA A 69 -25.05 -9.30 -1.16
C ALA A 69 -23.59 -8.78 -1.07
N ILE A 70 -23.19 -8.19 0.06
CA ILE A 70 -21.78 -7.84 0.31
C ILE A 70 -20.90 -9.08 0.31
N ALA A 71 -21.31 -10.17 0.98
CA ALA A 71 -20.54 -11.41 1.01
C ALA A 71 -20.32 -11.98 -0.39
N ALA A 72 -21.38 -12.05 -1.20
CA ALA A 72 -21.31 -12.51 -2.59
C ALA A 72 -20.39 -11.62 -3.42
N THR A 73 -20.45 -10.30 -3.24
CA THR A 73 -19.59 -9.37 -3.99
C THR A 73 -18.12 -9.50 -3.59
N ILE A 74 -17.83 -9.61 -2.28
CA ILE A 74 -16.47 -9.89 -1.81
C ILE A 74 -15.95 -11.19 -2.44
N TYR A 75 -16.76 -12.24 -2.45
CA TYR A 75 -16.35 -13.52 -3.04
C TYR A 75 -16.14 -13.42 -4.55
N ALA A 76 -17.03 -12.77 -5.30
CA ALA A 76 -16.88 -12.59 -6.74
C ALA A 76 -15.57 -11.89 -7.12
N PHE A 77 -15.20 -10.83 -6.41
CA PHE A 77 -14.04 -10.01 -6.71
C PHE A 77 -12.72 -10.56 -6.13
N SER A 78 -12.76 -11.17 -4.95
CA SER A 78 -11.55 -11.60 -4.21
C SER A 78 -11.33 -13.11 -4.18
N GLY A 79 -12.36 -13.91 -4.51
CA GLY A 79 -12.40 -15.35 -4.27
C GLY A 79 -12.35 -15.73 -2.79
N GLN A 80 -12.59 -14.78 -1.89
CA GLN A 80 -12.53 -15.01 -0.46
C GLN A 80 -13.92 -14.91 0.17
N VAL A 81 -14.20 -15.80 1.11
CA VAL A 81 -15.39 -15.81 1.95
C VAL A 81 -15.11 -14.97 3.18
N ALA A 82 -15.87 -13.88 3.32
CA ALA A 82 -15.81 -12.99 4.47
C ALA A 82 -16.57 -13.56 5.67
N ALA A 83 -15.99 -13.50 6.86
CA ALA A 83 -16.74 -13.80 8.07
C ALA A 83 -17.79 -12.70 8.30
N ARG A 84 -18.94 -13.05 8.88
CA ARG A 84 -20.01 -12.08 9.19
C ARG A 84 -19.51 -10.86 9.99
N GLN A 85 -18.56 -11.06 10.91
CA GLN A 85 -17.98 -9.97 11.70
C GLN A 85 -17.22 -8.95 10.84
N GLU A 86 -16.60 -9.38 9.74
CA GLU A 86 -15.93 -8.49 8.78
C GLU A 86 -16.96 -7.70 7.98
N ILE A 87 -18.08 -8.32 7.61
CA ILE A 87 -19.19 -7.66 6.92
C ILE A 87 -19.86 -6.62 7.82
N ILE A 88 -20.01 -6.91 9.12
CA ILE A 88 -20.54 -5.95 10.10
C ILE A 88 -19.66 -4.69 10.17
N LYS A 89 -18.33 -4.80 9.94
CA LYS A 89 -17.44 -3.63 9.88
C LYS A 89 -17.78 -2.66 8.75
N ALA A 90 -18.29 -3.12 7.61
CA ALA A 90 -18.76 -2.20 6.59
C ALA A 90 -19.88 -1.29 7.09
N ARG A 91 -20.82 -1.82 7.88
CA ARG A 91 -21.90 -1.00 8.46
C ARG A 91 -21.32 0.07 9.38
N GLU A 92 -20.33 -0.28 10.18
CA GLU A 92 -19.67 0.68 11.07
C GLU A 92 -18.89 1.78 10.32
N VAL A 93 -18.34 1.47 9.16
CA VAL A 93 -17.72 2.45 8.25
C VAL A 93 -18.81 3.34 7.63
N LEU A 94 -19.90 2.76 7.13
CA LEU A 94 -21.04 3.50 6.57
C LEU A 94 -21.69 4.44 7.60
N ASP A 95 -21.81 4.00 8.86
CA ASP A 95 -22.37 4.79 9.96
C ASP A 95 -21.51 6.03 10.28
N ARG A 96 -20.24 6.05 9.88
CA ARG A 96 -19.32 7.18 10.04
C ARG A 96 -19.21 8.07 8.80
N LEU A 97 -19.80 7.68 7.67
CA LEU A 97 -19.81 8.52 6.48
C LEU A 97 -20.54 9.85 6.74
N PRO A 98 -20.06 10.99 6.20
CA PRO A 98 -20.79 12.23 6.24
C PRO A 98 -22.11 12.11 5.45
N ARG A 99 -23.10 12.94 5.78
CA ARG A 99 -24.42 12.91 5.14
C ARG A 99 -24.35 13.08 3.62
N THR A 100 -23.42 13.91 3.14
CA THR A 100 -23.16 14.14 1.71
C THR A 100 -22.74 12.85 1.01
N ALA A 101 -21.73 12.13 1.53
CA ALA A 101 -21.28 10.86 0.96
C ALA A 101 -22.36 9.77 1.00
N ARG A 102 -23.18 9.70 2.05
CA ARG A 102 -24.30 8.74 2.11
C ARG A 102 -25.34 8.96 1.02
N ARG A 103 -25.56 10.20 0.59
CA ARG A 103 -26.50 10.52 -0.51
C ARG A 103 -25.98 10.06 -1.86
N SER A 104 -24.66 10.01 -2.05
CA SER A 104 -24.03 9.52 -3.28
C SER A 104 -24.04 7.99 -3.42
N LEU A 105 -24.34 7.27 -2.33
CA LEU A 105 -24.26 5.82 -2.25
C LEU A 105 -25.48 5.15 -2.89
N THR A 106 -25.30 4.63 -4.10
CA THR A 106 -26.27 3.77 -4.82
C THR A 106 -25.96 2.29 -4.56
N VAL A 107 -26.86 1.38 -4.94
CA VAL A 107 -26.61 -0.07 -4.85
C VAL A 107 -25.33 -0.49 -5.58
N PRO A 108 -25.10 -0.10 -6.86
CA PRO A 108 -23.86 -0.42 -7.56
C PRO A 108 -22.61 0.08 -6.83
N ARG A 109 -22.60 1.34 -6.41
CA ARG A 109 -21.44 1.93 -5.70
C ARG A 109 -21.18 1.26 -4.37
N MET A 110 -22.24 0.92 -3.65
CA MET A 110 -22.12 0.20 -2.39
C MET A 110 -21.50 -1.18 -2.62
N LEU A 111 -22.02 -1.94 -3.59
CA LEU A 111 -21.48 -3.26 -3.91
C LEU A 111 -20.03 -3.17 -4.40
N ALA A 112 -19.69 -2.23 -5.27
CA ALA A 112 -18.33 -2.11 -5.78
C ALA A 112 -17.34 -1.59 -4.73
N LEU A 113 -17.63 -0.45 -4.10
CA LEU A 113 -16.67 0.24 -3.22
C LEU A 113 -16.64 -0.35 -1.82
N VAL A 114 -17.80 -0.60 -1.20
CA VAL A 114 -17.84 -1.07 0.20
C VAL A 114 -17.34 -2.50 0.30
N ALA A 115 -17.73 -3.38 -0.64
CA ALA A 115 -17.22 -4.75 -0.66
C ALA A 115 -15.70 -4.77 -0.87
N THR A 116 -15.20 -3.99 -1.83
CA THR A 116 -13.75 -3.88 -2.10
C THR A 116 -13.00 -3.34 -0.88
N VAL A 117 -13.52 -2.30 -0.22
CA VAL A 117 -12.91 -1.74 1.00
C VAL A 117 -12.82 -2.79 2.12
N ILE A 118 -13.86 -3.61 2.36
CA ILE A 118 -13.81 -4.65 3.40
C ILE A 118 -12.94 -5.85 3.02
N ALA A 119 -12.94 -6.22 1.74
CA ALA A 119 -12.06 -7.27 1.24
C ALA A 119 -10.59 -6.85 1.41
N GLY A 120 -10.28 -5.63 1.00
CA GLY A 120 -8.94 -5.10 0.94
C GLY A 120 -8.38 -4.54 2.23
N PHE A 121 -9.22 -4.17 3.19
CA PHE A 121 -8.80 -3.51 4.43
C PHE A 121 -9.48 -4.13 5.65
N ARG A 122 -8.72 -4.31 6.73
CA ARG A 122 -9.27 -4.66 8.05
C ARG A 122 -9.61 -3.39 8.82
N PHE A 123 -10.69 -3.44 9.61
CA PHE A 123 -11.14 -2.31 10.41
C PHE A 123 -11.39 -2.69 11.87
N SER A 124 -11.01 -1.80 12.78
CA SER A 124 -11.30 -1.92 14.21
C SER A 124 -12.06 -0.71 14.75
N ARG A 125 -12.85 -0.97 15.81
CA ARG A 125 -13.53 0.07 16.59
C ARG A 125 -12.59 0.77 17.58
N ARG A 126 -11.54 0.08 18.02
CA ARG A 126 -10.73 0.47 19.19
C ARG A 126 -9.63 1.47 18.81
N SER A 127 -9.71 2.59 19.55
CA SER A 127 -8.70 3.56 20.00
C SER A 127 -7.87 4.35 18.99
N GLU A 128 -7.50 5.54 19.45
CA GLU A 128 -6.58 6.54 18.87
C GLU A 128 -5.16 6.01 18.62
N SER A 129 -4.89 4.74 18.94
CA SER A 129 -3.59 4.08 18.87
C SER A 129 -3.41 3.29 17.58
N PHE A 130 -2.19 3.33 17.03
CA PHE A 130 -1.81 2.53 15.86
C PHE A 130 -2.01 1.01 16.05
N ASN A 131 -2.54 0.36 15.01
CA ASN A 131 -2.60 -1.11 14.89
C ASN A 131 -2.11 -1.52 13.48
N PRO A 132 -1.04 -2.33 13.36
CA PRO A 132 -0.50 -2.71 12.05
C PRO A 132 -1.43 -3.63 11.23
N GLU A 133 -2.36 -4.30 11.91
CA GLU A 133 -3.27 -5.29 11.31
C GLU A 133 -4.66 -4.72 10.98
N SER A 134 -4.98 -3.49 11.41
CA SER A 134 -6.29 -2.90 11.13
C SER A 134 -6.29 -1.37 11.12
N ASN A 135 -7.14 -0.82 10.26
CA ASN A 135 -7.40 0.60 10.13
C ASN A 135 -8.53 1.04 11.09
N ARG A 136 -8.61 2.34 11.38
CA ARG A 136 -9.75 2.90 12.13
C ARG A 136 -10.96 2.95 11.20
N CYS A 137 -12.15 2.62 11.70
CA CYS A 137 -13.38 2.78 10.90
C CYS A 137 -13.59 4.24 10.43
N LEU A 138 -13.06 5.22 11.16
CA LEU A 138 -13.12 6.64 10.77
C LEU A 138 -12.22 6.95 9.56
N ASP A 139 -11.01 6.38 9.49
CA ASP A 139 -10.15 6.50 8.31
C ASP A 139 -10.82 5.84 7.10
N GLY A 140 -11.42 4.66 7.30
CA GLY A 140 -12.21 3.98 6.28
C GLY A 140 -13.36 4.83 5.75
N ALA A 141 -14.07 5.52 6.63
CA ALA A 141 -15.15 6.43 6.24
C ALA A 141 -14.64 7.65 5.48
N ARG A 142 -13.51 8.25 5.89
CA ARG A 142 -12.90 9.38 5.17
C ARG A 142 -12.43 8.96 3.79
N PHE A 143 -11.72 7.84 3.69
CA PHE A 143 -11.28 7.27 2.42
C PHE A 143 -12.46 6.96 1.49
N LEU A 144 -13.49 6.27 1.98
CA LEU A 144 -14.70 5.98 1.20
C LEU A 144 -15.45 7.26 0.79
N SER A 145 -15.47 8.28 1.66
CA SER A 145 -16.04 9.59 1.32
C SER A 145 -15.32 10.24 0.14
N THR A 146 -13.98 10.15 0.09
CA THR A 146 -13.18 10.64 -1.04
C THR A 146 -13.56 9.93 -2.35
N LEU A 147 -13.78 8.61 -2.32
CA LEU A 147 -14.21 7.86 -3.50
C LEU A 147 -15.66 8.19 -3.94
N LEU A 148 -16.51 8.62 -3.01
CA LEU A 148 -17.93 8.93 -3.23
C LEU A 148 -18.20 10.42 -3.52
N GLU A 149 -17.16 11.21 -3.74
CA GLU A 149 -17.27 12.62 -4.09
C GLU A 149 -17.09 12.82 -5.60
N ASP A 150 -18.02 13.54 -6.25
CA ASP A 150 -17.84 13.98 -7.63
C ASP A 150 -16.76 15.07 -7.65
N ARG A 151 -15.55 14.67 -8.05
CA ARG A 151 -14.37 15.53 -8.08
C ARG A 151 -13.71 15.52 -9.46
N PRO A 152 -13.05 16.62 -9.89
CA PRO A 152 -12.41 16.69 -11.19
C PRO A 152 -11.28 15.68 -11.40
N ALA A 153 -10.56 15.35 -10.32
CA ALA A 153 -9.47 14.39 -10.31
C ALA A 153 -9.36 13.73 -8.94
N LEU A 154 -8.91 12.48 -8.92
CA LEU A 154 -8.48 11.77 -7.73
C LEU A 154 -7.15 11.08 -8.03
N ASP A 155 -6.14 11.42 -7.24
CA ASP A 155 -4.86 10.75 -7.28
C ASP A 155 -4.70 9.84 -6.06
N VAL A 156 -4.22 8.62 -6.31
CA VAL A 156 -3.86 7.64 -5.28
C VAL A 156 -2.36 7.49 -5.29
N GLU A 157 -1.75 7.67 -4.12
CA GLU A 157 -0.35 7.36 -3.89
C GLU A 157 -0.23 5.97 -3.26
N ILE A 158 0.47 5.08 -3.96
CA ILE A 158 0.86 3.76 -3.47
C ILE A 158 2.39 3.76 -3.34
N GLY A 159 2.85 4.03 -2.13
CA GLY A 159 4.28 4.05 -1.81
C GLY A 159 4.58 3.43 -0.45
N LEU A 160 5.81 3.01 -0.10
CA LEU A 160 7.09 2.97 -0.80
C LEU A 160 7.74 1.62 -0.44
N CYS A 161 7.79 0.71 -1.42
CA CYS A 161 8.14 -0.69 -1.21
C CYS A 161 9.61 -0.83 -0.79
N ALA A 162 9.87 -0.95 0.50
CA ALA A 162 11.15 -1.46 0.97
C ALA A 162 11.25 -2.95 0.57
N HIS A 163 12.33 -3.30 -0.11
CA HIS A 163 12.74 -4.68 -0.33
C HIS A 163 13.24 -5.26 1.00
N ARG A 164 12.29 -5.51 1.91
CA ARG A 164 12.54 -6.17 3.19
C ARG A 164 12.56 -7.68 2.96
N ALA A 165 13.56 -8.18 2.23
CA ALA A 165 13.86 -9.60 2.25
C ALA A 165 14.16 -10.03 3.70
N GLY A 166 13.87 -11.30 4.00
CA GLY A 166 14.02 -11.82 5.36
C GLY A 166 15.49 -11.81 5.78
N VAL A 167 15.75 -11.57 7.06
CA VAL A 167 17.11 -11.66 7.63
C VAL A 167 17.72 -13.06 7.44
N ALA A 168 16.87 -14.09 7.38
CA ALA A 168 17.28 -15.48 7.18
C ALA A 168 17.68 -15.82 5.73
N ASP A 169 17.21 -15.06 4.75
CA ASP A 169 17.55 -15.22 3.33
C ASP A 169 17.76 -13.82 2.73
N PRO A 170 18.98 -13.27 2.84
CA PRO A 170 19.29 -11.88 2.47
C PRO A 170 19.48 -11.71 0.96
N VAL A 171 18.64 -12.37 0.17
CA VAL A 171 18.68 -12.38 -1.30
C VAL A 171 17.36 -11.83 -1.82
N LEU A 172 17.45 -10.86 -2.73
CA LEU A 172 16.28 -10.42 -3.49
C LEU A 172 15.92 -11.46 -4.56
N PRO A 173 14.62 -11.77 -4.74
CA PRO A 173 14.20 -12.53 -5.92
C PRO A 173 14.55 -11.75 -7.18
N GLU A 174 14.80 -12.46 -8.28
CA GLU A 174 15.18 -11.83 -9.54
C GLU A 174 14.02 -11.06 -10.18
N HIS A 175 12.79 -11.50 -9.92
CA HIS A 175 11.55 -10.93 -10.45
C HIS A 175 10.54 -10.74 -9.34
N ILE A 176 9.63 -9.78 -9.55
CA ILE A 176 8.47 -9.63 -8.67
C ILE A 176 7.53 -10.81 -8.83
N ASN A 177 6.79 -11.12 -7.77
CA ASN A 177 5.63 -11.99 -7.85
C ASN A 177 4.53 -11.34 -8.72
N ARG A 178 4.57 -11.64 -10.02
CA ARG A 178 3.67 -11.08 -11.03
C ARG A 178 2.19 -11.28 -10.70
N ALA A 179 1.81 -12.43 -10.15
CA ALA A 179 0.43 -12.69 -9.75
C ALA A 179 0.00 -11.77 -8.61
N ALA A 180 0.86 -11.54 -7.61
CA ALA A 180 0.59 -10.62 -6.51
C ALA A 180 0.53 -9.16 -6.97
N ALA A 181 1.42 -8.75 -7.89
CA ALA A 181 1.38 -7.42 -8.48
C ALA A 181 0.08 -7.19 -9.28
N HIS A 182 -0.35 -8.15 -10.10
CA HIS A 182 -1.62 -8.03 -10.83
C HIS A 182 -2.82 -7.91 -9.89
N ARG A 183 -2.86 -8.67 -8.78
CA ARG A 183 -3.93 -8.55 -7.76
C ARG A 183 -3.95 -7.19 -7.08
N MET A 184 -2.78 -6.69 -6.71
CA MET A 184 -2.64 -5.37 -6.08
C MET A 184 -3.20 -4.28 -7.00
N VAL A 185 -2.81 -4.28 -8.27
CA VAL A 185 -3.30 -3.29 -9.24
C VAL A 185 -4.78 -3.47 -9.56
N ALA A 186 -5.27 -4.71 -9.72
CA ALA A 186 -6.70 -4.99 -9.89
C ALA A 186 -7.55 -4.51 -8.69
N PHE A 187 -7.05 -4.71 -7.48
CA PHE A 187 -7.72 -4.25 -6.26
C PHE A 187 -7.86 -2.72 -6.24
N VAL A 188 -6.82 -2.01 -6.64
CA VAL A 188 -6.85 -0.55 -6.72
C VAL A 188 -7.74 -0.10 -7.87
N GLY A 189 -7.70 -0.78 -9.02
CA GLY A 189 -8.62 -0.56 -10.14
C GLY A 189 -10.09 -0.69 -9.72
N ALA A 190 -10.41 -1.70 -8.89
CA ALA A 190 -11.75 -1.88 -8.32
C ALA A 190 -12.24 -0.66 -7.51
N LEU A 191 -11.34 -0.02 -6.74
CA LEU A 191 -11.65 1.20 -6.00
C LEU A 191 -11.79 2.42 -6.92
N MET A 192 -10.88 2.56 -7.88
CA MET A 192 -10.74 3.77 -8.68
C MET A 192 -11.76 3.87 -9.80
N ASP A 193 -11.99 2.79 -10.55
CA ASP A 193 -12.95 2.79 -11.65
C ASP A 193 -14.40 2.87 -11.18
N ASN A 194 -14.66 2.54 -9.91
CA ASN A 194 -15.97 2.69 -9.30
C ASN A 194 -16.09 3.97 -8.45
N SER A 195 -15.04 4.80 -8.39
CA SER A 195 -15.10 6.12 -7.75
C SER A 195 -15.90 7.13 -8.58
N LEU A 196 -16.31 8.23 -7.96
CA LEU A 196 -16.99 9.35 -8.63
C LEU A 196 -16.04 10.37 -9.26
N ALA A 197 -14.73 10.16 -9.18
CA ALA A 197 -13.77 11.07 -9.74
C ALA A 197 -13.77 11.02 -11.27
N ARG A 198 -13.78 12.17 -11.94
CA ARG A 198 -13.83 12.24 -13.40
C ARG A 198 -12.54 11.74 -14.03
N ARG A 199 -11.41 12.13 -13.45
CA ARG A 199 -10.07 11.63 -13.77
C ARG A 199 -9.49 10.91 -12.57
N ARG A 200 -8.79 9.82 -12.82
CA ARG A 200 -8.29 8.90 -11.80
C ARG A 200 -6.85 8.56 -12.13
N THR A 201 -5.93 8.77 -11.19
CA THR A 201 -4.53 8.38 -11.32
C THR A 201 -4.14 7.51 -10.15
N VAL A 202 -3.39 6.45 -10.42
CA VAL A 202 -2.71 5.65 -9.40
C VAL A 202 -1.24 5.73 -9.68
N THR A 203 -0.49 6.29 -8.74
CA THR A 203 0.97 6.33 -8.79
C THR A 203 1.53 5.27 -7.86
N VAL A 204 2.31 4.34 -8.42
CA VAL A 204 3.07 3.36 -7.67
C VAL A 204 4.53 3.80 -7.62
N SER A 205 4.99 4.15 -6.42
CA SER A 205 6.31 4.70 -6.20
C SER A 205 7.29 3.64 -5.66
N GLN A 206 8.44 3.50 -6.29
CA GLN A 206 9.47 2.50 -5.95
C GLN A 206 10.88 3.06 -6.16
N GLN A 207 11.82 2.63 -5.33
CA GLN A 207 13.24 2.84 -5.58
C GLN A 207 13.74 2.04 -6.78
N THR A 208 14.55 2.71 -7.61
CA THR A 208 15.23 2.14 -8.77
C THR A 208 16.72 1.99 -8.48
N ALA A 209 17.50 1.46 -9.43
CA ALA A 209 18.92 1.15 -9.25
C ALA A 209 19.84 2.39 -9.28
N THR A 210 19.64 3.31 -8.34
CA THR A 210 20.46 4.50 -8.12
C THR A 210 21.48 4.25 -7.01
N ASP A 211 22.30 5.23 -6.66
CA ASP A 211 23.19 5.15 -5.50
C ASP A 211 22.41 5.00 -4.18
N ARG A 212 21.22 5.61 -4.09
CA ARG A 212 20.28 5.48 -2.96
C ARG A 212 19.55 4.14 -2.90
N ALA A 213 19.71 3.28 -3.91
CA ALA A 213 19.12 1.94 -3.93
C ALA A 213 19.41 1.15 -2.65
N ALA A 214 20.62 1.29 -2.13
CA ALA A 214 21.08 0.64 -0.90
C ALA A 214 20.24 1.02 0.34
N GLY A 215 19.60 2.20 0.34
CA GLY A 215 18.72 2.66 1.43
C GLY A 215 17.35 2.00 1.45
N THR A 216 17.00 1.24 0.42
CA THR A 216 15.63 0.71 0.22
C THR A 216 15.54 -0.80 0.30
N VAL A 217 16.70 -1.45 0.26
CA VAL A 217 16.88 -2.84 0.66
C VAL A 217 17.25 -2.88 2.14
N ASN A 218 16.95 -4.00 2.81
CA ASN A 218 17.49 -4.23 4.15
C ASN A 218 19.03 -4.10 4.11
N SER A 219 19.63 -3.41 5.08
CA SER A 219 21.09 -3.19 5.14
C SER A 219 21.87 -4.51 5.06
N LEU A 220 21.35 -5.58 5.66
CA LEU A 220 21.95 -6.92 5.63
C LEU A 220 21.92 -7.53 4.22
N VAL A 221 20.89 -7.23 3.43
CA VAL A 221 20.78 -7.68 2.03
C VAL A 221 21.84 -6.97 1.19
N PHE A 222 21.94 -5.65 1.28
CA PHE A 222 22.94 -4.91 0.52
C PHE A 222 24.36 -5.34 0.88
N GLU A 223 24.64 -5.50 2.18
CA GLU A 223 25.94 -5.98 2.67
C GLU A 223 26.27 -7.39 2.16
N HIS A 224 25.30 -8.31 2.16
CA HIS A 224 25.48 -9.65 1.59
C HIS A 224 25.91 -9.60 0.12
N TYR A 225 25.26 -8.74 -0.69
CA TYR A 225 25.65 -8.54 -2.09
C TYR A 225 27.00 -7.84 -2.22
N ALA A 226 27.30 -6.83 -1.40
CA ALA A 226 28.55 -6.09 -1.43
C ALA A 226 29.76 -6.98 -1.11
N SER A 227 29.69 -7.74 -0.02
CA SER A 227 30.75 -8.66 0.40
C SER A 227 31.00 -9.80 -0.58
N ALA A 228 30.01 -10.13 -1.42
CA ALA A 228 30.14 -11.11 -2.48
C ALA A 228 30.60 -10.53 -3.83
N GLY A 229 30.88 -9.22 -3.93
CA GLY A 229 31.19 -8.55 -5.20
C GLY A 229 30.01 -8.52 -6.17
N ARG A 230 28.78 -8.56 -5.66
CA ARG A 230 27.54 -8.63 -6.44
C ARG A 230 26.68 -7.36 -6.32
N VAL A 231 27.29 -6.20 -6.08
CA VAL A 231 26.57 -4.90 -6.02
C VAL A 231 25.85 -4.61 -7.33
N GLU A 232 26.53 -4.78 -8.46
CA GLU A 232 25.91 -4.55 -9.78
C GLU A 232 24.76 -5.53 -10.06
N HIS A 233 24.81 -6.74 -9.51
CA HIS A 233 23.72 -7.70 -9.61
C HIS A 233 22.47 -7.20 -8.86
N VAL A 234 22.59 -6.77 -7.60
CA VAL A 234 21.43 -6.26 -6.85
C VAL A 234 20.83 -5.01 -7.51
N LEU A 235 21.66 -4.13 -8.06
CA LEU A 235 21.20 -2.97 -8.83
C LEU A 235 20.40 -3.41 -10.08
N ARG A 236 20.89 -4.37 -10.86
CA ARG A 236 20.14 -4.93 -12.00
C ARG A 236 18.81 -5.56 -11.60
N VAL A 237 18.76 -6.24 -10.44
CA VAL A 237 17.51 -6.80 -9.90
C VAL A 237 16.50 -5.68 -9.59
N LEU A 238 16.94 -4.57 -9.00
CA LEU A 238 16.05 -3.42 -8.72
C LEU A 238 15.53 -2.74 -10.01
N ASP A 239 16.35 -2.64 -11.05
CA ASP A 239 15.89 -2.16 -12.36
C ASP A 239 14.85 -3.11 -12.97
N ARG A 240 15.08 -4.42 -12.88
CA ARG A 240 14.17 -5.45 -13.37
C ARG A 240 12.84 -5.42 -12.63
N HIS A 241 12.87 -5.25 -11.32
CA HIS A 241 11.70 -5.03 -10.48
C HIS A 241 10.87 -3.82 -10.92
N ALA A 242 11.52 -2.69 -11.22
CA ALA A 242 10.85 -1.52 -11.75
C ALA A 242 10.26 -1.78 -13.16
N ALA A 243 10.96 -2.51 -14.02
CA ALA A 243 10.47 -2.90 -15.34
C ALA A 243 9.24 -3.83 -15.26
N ASP A 244 9.27 -4.84 -14.39
CA ASP A 244 8.16 -5.75 -14.14
C ASP A 244 6.92 -4.99 -13.67
N LEU A 245 7.07 -4.05 -12.73
CA LEU A 245 5.96 -3.21 -12.28
C LEU A 245 5.42 -2.31 -13.39
N ARG A 246 6.28 -1.66 -14.18
CA ARG A 246 5.83 -0.87 -15.34
C ARG A 246 5.00 -1.72 -16.31
N ALA A 247 5.43 -2.95 -16.58
CA ALA A 247 4.70 -3.86 -17.46
C ALA A 247 3.33 -4.26 -16.89
N VAL A 248 3.25 -4.52 -15.57
CA VAL A 248 1.99 -4.80 -14.89
C VAL A 248 1.05 -3.60 -14.96
N LEU A 249 1.55 -2.41 -14.64
CA LEU A 249 0.77 -1.16 -14.65
C LEU A 249 0.25 -0.83 -16.05
N ALA A 250 1.10 -0.91 -17.08
CA ALA A 250 0.71 -0.66 -18.47
C ALA A 250 -0.39 -1.61 -18.96
N ARG A 251 -0.36 -2.89 -18.53
CA ARG A 251 -1.45 -3.82 -18.85
C ARG A 251 -2.77 -3.38 -18.23
N HIS A 252 -2.76 -2.94 -16.97
CA HIS A 252 -3.98 -2.50 -16.29
C HIS A 252 -4.48 -1.14 -16.80
N ASP A 253 -3.57 -0.24 -17.16
CA ASP A 253 -3.86 1.04 -17.84
C ASP A 253 -4.67 0.81 -19.13
N SER A 254 -4.32 -0.22 -19.92
CA SER A 254 -5.05 -0.58 -21.15
C SER A 254 -6.47 -1.13 -20.94
N LEU A 255 -6.79 -1.55 -19.71
CA LEU A 255 -8.08 -2.16 -19.35
C LEU A 255 -8.96 -1.22 -18.51
N SER A 256 -8.45 -0.06 -18.10
CA SER A 256 -9.04 0.80 -17.09
C SER A 256 -9.27 2.21 -17.62
N GLU A 257 -10.23 2.92 -17.04
CA GLU A 257 -10.32 4.37 -17.20
C GLU A 257 -9.38 5.13 -16.23
N THR A 258 -8.75 4.41 -15.30
CA THR A 258 -7.77 4.91 -14.35
C THR A 258 -6.37 4.85 -14.97
N ALA A 259 -5.66 5.97 -14.90
CA ALA A 259 -4.26 6.03 -15.35
C ALA A 259 -3.33 5.40 -14.31
N PHE A 260 -2.63 4.33 -14.66
CA PHE A 260 -1.67 3.66 -13.78
C PHE A 260 -0.24 4.08 -14.13
N ARG A 261 0.48 4.63 -13.16
CA ARG A 261 1.81 5.23 -13.34
C ARG A 261 2.83 4.64 -12.40
N PHE A 262 4.05 4.46 -12.90
CA PHE A 262 5.23 4.18 -12.09
C PHE A 262 5.97 5.49 -11.81
N SER A 263 6.40 5.69 -10.57
CA SER A 263 7.24 6.82 -10.17
C SER A 263 8.54 6.35 -9.50
N PRO A 264 9.72 6.73 -10.00
CA PRO A 264 10.97 6.46 -9.30
C PRO A 264 11.08 7.33 -8.04
N LEU A 265 11.67 6.79 -6.98
CA LEU A 265 11.79 7.48 -5.70
C LEU A 265 12.92 8.50 -5.59
N ASP A 266 13.93 8.41 -6.44
CA ASP A 266 15.13 9.25 -6.30
C ASP A 266 14.84 10.75 -6.21
N PRO A 267 13.99 11.33 -7.09
CA PRO A 267 13.63 12.74 -7.00
C PRO A 267 12.92 13.11 -5.69
N PHE A 268 12.20 12.15 -5.09
CA PHE A 268 11.56 12.34 -3.79
C PHE A 268 12.58 12.27 -2.65
N SER A 269 13.55 11.36 -2.71
CA SER A 269 14.67 11.30 -1.76
C SER A 269 15.51 12.59 -1.77
N ASP A 270 15.77 13.19 -2.93
CA ASP A 270 16.43 14.51 -3.04
C ASP A 270 15.65 15.63 -2.32
N LEU A 271 14.31 15.56 -2.32
CA LEU A 271 13.48 16.52 -1.59
C LEU A 271 13.59 16.29 -0.08
N VAL A 272 13.66 15.04 0.36
CA VAL A 272 13.78 14.70 1.78
C VAL A 272 15.15 15.07 2.34
N GLU A 273 16.23 14.86 1.59
CA GLU A 273 17.57 15.29 2.01
C GLU A 273 17.64 16.82 2.16
N ARG A 274 17.01 17.58 1.24
CA ARG A 274 16.89 19.04 1.36
C ARG A 274 16.06 19.47 2.56
N ASP A 275 14.89 18.85 2.77
CA ASP A 275 14.06 19.12 3.95
C ASP A 275 14.84 18.83 5.25
N MET A 276 15.65 17.78 5.28
CA MET A 276 16.52 17.44 6.42
C MET A 276 17.58 18.52 6.68
N GLU A 277 18.24 19.01 5.63
CA GLU A 277 19.21 20.11 5.73
C GLU A 277 18.56 21.41 6.23
N GLU A 278 17.38 21.75 5.72
CA GLU A 278 16.62 22.94 6.15
C GLU A 278 16.15 22.84 7.62
N LEU A 279 15.70 21.66 8.04
CA LEU A 279 15.12 21.45 9.37
C LEU A 279 16.17 21.30 10.48
N PHE A 280 17.31 20.68 10.17
CA PHE A 280 18.29 20.23 11.15
C PHE A 280 19.73 20.64 10.83
N GLY A 281 19.97 21.35 9.72
CA GLY A 281 21.29 21.70 9.24
C GLY A 281 21.97 20.60 8.39
N PRO A 282 23.16 20.89 7.84
CA PRO A 282 23.82 20.06 6.81
C PRO A 282 24.12 18.60 7.17
N ASP A 283 24.22 18.29 8.47
CA ASP A 283 24.50 16.93 8.96
C ASP A 283 23.28 16.25 9.58
N GLY A 284 22.11 16.90 9.58
CA GLY A 284 20.87 16.39 10.14
C GLY A 284 20.84 16.32 11.67
N SER A 285 21.88 16.81 12.36
CA SER A 285 22.08 16.65 13.81
C SER A 285 21.62 17.84 14.65
N GLY A 286 21.40 18.99 14.01
CA GLY A 286 21.04 20.24 14.66
C GLY A 286 19.68 20.21 15.37
N VAL A 287 19.41 21.32 16.06
CA VAL A 287 18.13 21.55 16.75
C VAL A 287 17.04 21.77 15.68
N PRO A 288 15.87 21.13 15.80
CA PRO A 288 14.78 21.29 14.85
C PRO A 288 14.32 22.75 14.74
N ALA A 289 14.13 23.21 13.51
CA ALA A 289 13.59 24.55 13.23
C ALA A 289 12.06 24.66 13.42
N VAL A 290 11.35 23.55 13.67
CA VAL A 290 9.88 23.49 13.67
C VAL A 290 9.33 22.74 14.90
N PRO A 291 8.28 23.25 15.58
CA PRO A 291 7.76 22.69 16.84
C PRO A 291 7.34 21.22 16.81
N GLN A 292 6.91 20.70 15.66
CA GLN A 292 6.48 19.31 15.53
C GLN A 292 7.63 18.30 15.75
N TRP A 293 8.86 18.74 15.47
CA TRP A 293 10.10 17.99 15.62
C TRP A 293 10.82 18.27 16.95
N GLU A 294 10.39 19.29 17.70
CA GLU A 294 10.90 19.55 19.04
C GLU A 294 10.58 18.39 19.98
N ARG A 295 11.35 18.29 21.06
CA ARG A 295 11.24 17.22 22.06
C ARG A 295 9.82 17.14 22.61
N GLY A 296 9.21 15.96 22.53
CA GLY A 296 7.82 15.70 22.94
C GLY A 296 6.78 15.96 21.83
N GLY A 297 7.19 16.52 20.69
CA GLY A 297 6.38 16.66 19.49
C GLY A 297 5.99 15.33 18.86
N THR A 298 5.04 15.36 17.92
CA THR A 298 4.57 14.12 17.26
C THR A 298 5.65 13.50 16.37
N LEU A 299 6.48 14.31 15.70
CA LEU A 299 7.56 13.80 14.86
C LEU A 299 8.76 13.33 15.69
N ASP A 300 9.07 13.98 16.81
CA ASP A 300 10.04 13.47 17.80
C ASP A 300 9.64 12.09 18.34
N ARG A 301 8.37 11.91 18.70
CA ARG A 301 7.84 10.58 19.10
C ARG A 301 7.94 9.55 17.97
N ALA A 302 7.77 9.97 16.70
CA ALA A 302 7.97 9.10 15.56
C ALA A 302 9.44 8.67 15.43
N VAL A 303 10.39 9.60 15.64
CA VAL A 303 11.83 9.33 15.62
C VAL A 303 12.20 8.31 16.70
N GLU A 304 11.68 8.44 17.92
CA GLU A 304 11.94 7.46 18.98
C GLU A 304 11.41 6.05 18.67
N GLU A 305 10.24 5.95 18.03
CA GLU A 305 9.72 4.66 17.56
C GLU A 305 10.56 4.08 16.40
N ALA A 306 11.01 4.93 15.48
CA ALA A 306 11.90 4.54 14.38
C ALA A 306 13.26 4.03 14.91
N LYS A 307 13.88 4.74 15.86
CA LYS A 307 15.14 4.33 16.53
C LYS A 307 15.04 2.93 17.12
N ARG A 308 13.97 2.62 17.86
CA ARG A 308 13.75 1.29 18.45
C ARG A 308 13.65 0.19 17.40
N LYS A 309 13.04 0.50 16.24
CA LYS A 309 12.92 -0.44 15.13
C LYS A 309 14.26 -0.66 14.44
N MET A 310 14.95 0.43 14.11
CA MET A 310 16.23 0.44 13.41
C MET A 310 17.37 -0.15 14.25
N ALA A 311 17.33 0.01 15.58
CA ALA A 311 18.35 -0.53 16.49
C ALA A 311 18.56 -2.04 16.34
N ARG A 312 17.53 -2.78 15.89
CA ARG A 312 17.60 -4.23 15.64
C ARG A 312 18.43 -4.60 14.42
N PHE A 313 18.70 -3.63 13.54
CA PHE A 313 19.45 -3.77 12.30
C PHE A 313 20.73 -2.93 12.33
N LEU A 314 21.06 -2.36 13.50
CA LEU A 314 22.38 -1.76 13.70
C LEU A 314 23.44 -2.85 13.71
N ARG A 315 24.60 -2.48 13.23
CA ARG A 315 25.76 -3.36 13.17
C ARG A 315 26.71 -3.02 14.31
N ASP A 316 27.46 -4.03 14.73
CA ASP A 316 28.44 -3.90 15.80
C ASP A 316 29.72 -3.18 15.33
N ALA A 317 30.02 -3.22 14.03
CA ALA A 317 31.22 -2.61 13.43
C ALA A 317 30.90 -1.74 12.20
N PRO A 318 31.72 -0.72 11.85
CA PRO A 318 31.67 0.03 10.60
C PRO A 318 31.97 -0.83 9.35
N LEU A 319 31.58 -0.36 8.15
CA LEU A 319 31.87 -1.07 6.89
C LEU A 319 33.34 -0.87 6.57
N ASP A 320 34.03 -1.95 6.19
CA ASP A 320 35.33 -1.81 5.52
C ASP A 320 35.08 -1.43 4.06
N LEU A 321 34.84 -0.13 3.84
CA LEU A 321 34.53 0.42 2.53
C LEU A 321 35.66 0.16 1.52
N ASP A 322 36.92 0.26 1.94
CA ASP A 322 38.07 0.06 1.05
C ASP A 322 38.15 -1.40 0.58
N HIS A 323 37.90 -2.34 1.48
CA HIS A 323 37.76 -3.75 1.12
C HIS A 323 36.60 -3.97 0.14
N LEU A 324 35.41 -3.45 0.44
CA LEU A 324 34.22 -3.63 -0.41
C LEU A 324 34.38 -3.00 -1.80
N LEU A 325 35.03 -1.84 -1.88
CA LEU A 325 35.38 -1.20 -3.16
C LEU A 325 36.37 -2.06 -3.95
N THR A 326 37.34 -2.68 -3.28
CA THR A 326 38.29 -3.61 -3.92
C THR A 326 37.59 -4.86 -4.43
N VAL A 327 36.71 -5.45 -3.62
CA VAL A 327 35.89 -6.61 -4.00
C VAL A 327 35.00 -6.28 -5.20
N HIS A 328 34.33 -5.12 -5.21
CA HIS A 328 33.50 -4.68 -6.34
C HIS A 328 34.32 -4.44 -7.61
N LYS A 329 35.48 -3.78 -7.51
CA LYS A 329 36.39 -3.54 -8.65
C LYS A 329 36.88 -4.85 -9.29
N ASN A 330 37.10 -5.88 -8.47
CA ASN A 330 37.58 -7.19 -8.92
C ASN A 330 36.43 -8.16 -9.26
N SER A 331 35.18 -7.72 -9.22
CA SER A 331 34.02 -8.56 -9.50
C SER A 331 33.85 -8.84 -11.01
N GLU A 332 32.91 -9.73 -11.35
CA GLU A 332 32.55 -10.02 -12.74
C GLU A 332 32.00 -8.79 -13.49
N HIS A 333 31.38 -7.85 -12.77
CA HIS A 333 30.69 -6.70 -13.35
C HIS A 333 30.92 -5.41 -12.53
N PRO A 334 32.14 -4.85 -12.52
CA PRO A 334 32.40 -3.58 -11.86
C PRO A 334 31.66 -2.44 -12.58
N SER A 335 31.15 -1.48 -11.80
CA SER A 335 30.40 -0.33 -12.33
C SER A 335 30.55 0.91 -11.44
N GLU A 336 30.50 2.10 -12.04
CA GLU A 336 30.51 3.38 -11.31
C GLU A 336 29.30 3.53 -10.40
N ARG A 337 28.11 3.11 -10.87
CA ARG A 337 26.89 3.13 -10.03
C ARG A 337 27.03 2.25 -8.79
N GLY A 338 27.71 1.10 -8.89
CA GLY A 338 27.99 0.25 -7.75
C GLY A 338 28.95 0.90 -6.75
N VAL A 339 29.95 1.64 -7.24
CA VAL A 339 30.84 2.46 -6.41
C VAL A 339 30.04 3.56 -5.68
N SER A 340 29.19 4.30 -6.39
CA SER A 340 28.35 5.33 -5.80
C SER A 340 27.38 4.76 -4.75
N ALA A 341 26.77 3.60 -5.01
CA ALA A 341 25.90 2.93 -4.06
C ALA A 341 26.63 2.49 -2.78
N LEU A 342 27.87 1.99 -2.90
CA LEU A 342 28.73 1.66 -1.75
C LEU A 342 29.06 2.90 -0.92
N HIS A 343 29.44 4.00 -1.57
CA HIS A 343 29.74 5.26 -0.88
C HIS A 343 28.50 5.85 -0.20
N TRP A 344 27.35 5.83 -0.86
CA TRP A 344 26.10 6.29 -0.26
C TRP A 344 25.73 5.42 0.94
N PHE A 345 25.81 4.09 0.80
CA PHE A 345 25.49 3.15 1.87
C PHE A 345 26.40 3.34 3.09
N ASP A 346 27.72 3.45 2.90
CA ASP A 346 28.67 3.72 3.99
C ASP A 346 28.38 5.05 4.69
N ARG A 347 28.19 6.13 3.91
CA ARG A 347 27.83 7.45 4.45
C ARG A 347 26.58 7.38 5.31
N HIS A 348 25.51 6.73 4.81
CA HIS A 348 24.26 6.59 5.53
C HIS A 348 24.40 5.70 6.78
N GLN A 349 25.15 4.60 6.72
CA GLN A 349 25.35 3.71 7.87
C GLN A 349 26.22 4.35 8.97
N ARG A 350 27.13 5.26 8.63
CA ARG A 350 27.96 6.00 9.60
C ARG A 350 27.22 7.11 10.35
N GLN A 351 26.07 7.56 9.84
CA GLN A 351 25.27 8.56 10.54
C GLN A 351 24.79 8.03 11.90
N PRO A 352 24.71 8.89 12.92
CA PRO A 352 24.09 8.51 14.20
C PRO A 352 22.69 7.95 13.97
N LEU A 353 22.30 6.94 14.78
CA LEU A 353 20.98 6.30 14.69
C LEU A 353 19.84 7.33 14.69
N GLU A 354 19.99 8.41 15.46
CA GLU A 354 19.01 9.48 15.50
C GLU A 354 18.83 10.21 14.16
N VAL A 355 19.92 10.54 13.47
CA VAL A 355 19.87 11.20 12.15
C VAL A 355 19.21 10.27 11.12
N ARG A 356 19.55 8.98 11.15
CA ARG A 356 18.92 7.97 10.28
C ARG A 356 17.42 7.85 10.55
N ALA A 357 17.01 7.85 11.82
CA ALA A 357 15.61 7.81 12.20
C ALA A 357 14.86 9.10 11.81
N ARG A 358 15.49 10.27 11.93
CA ARG A 358 14.94 11.55 11.44
C ARG A 358 14.71 11.50 9.93
N TYR A 359 15.66 10.96 9.16
CA TYR A 359 15.51 10.79 7.70
C TYR A 359 14.28 9.95 7.35
N ASP A 360 14.11 8.76 7.93
CA ASP A 360 12.94 7.90 7.68
C ASP A 360 11.62 8.57 8.07
N VAL A 361 11.59 9.29 9.19
CA VAL A 361 10.39 10.03 9.61
C VAL A 361 10.09 11.20 8.67
N ALA A 362 11.12 11.95 8.26
CA ALA A 362 11.00 13.08 7.33
C ALA A 362 10.46 12.60 5.98
N PHE A 363 10.95 11.46 5.52
CA PHE A 363 10.51 10.82 4.30
C PHE A 363 9.00 10.53 4.30
N HIS A 364 8.49 9.85 5.33
CA HIS A 364 7.06 9.55 5.44
C HIS A 364 6.20 10.80 5.72
N HIS A 365 6.72 11.77 6.47
CA HIS A 365 6.03 13.03 6.72
C HIS A 365 5.89 13.85 5.44
N ARG A 366 6.96 13.96 4.63
CA ARG A 366 6.94 14.63 3.33
C ARG A 366 5.99 13.95 2.35
N LEU A 367 5.89 12.62 2.39
CA LEU A 367 4.96 11.87 1.55
C LEU A 367 3.51 12.22 1.93
N ALA A 368 3.24 12.28 3.22
CA ALA A 368 1.93 12.67 3.74
C ALA A 368 1.56 14.12 3.36
N LEU A 369 2.50 15.06 3.48
CA LEU A 369 2.31 16.46 3.05
C LEU A 369 2.05 16.58 1.56
N THR A 370 2.78 15.81 0.73
CA THR A 370 2.59 15.79 -0.73
C THR A 370 1.22 15.24 -1.09
N THR A 371 0.82 14.14 -0.47
CA THR A 371 -0.51 13.53 -0.64
C THR A 371 -1.61 14.51 -0.24
N LEU A 372 -1.47 15.16 0.92
CA LEU A 372 -2.43 16.14 1.42
C LEU A 372 -2.54 17.37 0.50
N ARG A 373 -1.41 17.92 0.04
CA ARG A 373 -1.37 19.09 -0.84
C ARG A 373 -2.10 18.85 -2.17
N ASN A 374 -2.06 17.61 -2.66
CA ASN A 374 -2.70 17.22 -3.91
C ASN A 374 -4.15 16.73 -3.71
N ASP A 375 -4.75 16.89 -2.52
CA ASP A 375 -6.06 16.31 -2.14
C ASP A 375 -6.20 14.83 -2.53
N SER A 376 -5.09 14.10 -2.38
CA SER A 376 -4.94 12.71 -2.78
C SER A 376 -5.20 11.76 -1.60
N VAL A 377 -5.22 10.46 -1.89
CA VAL A 377 -5.34 9.41 -0.86
C VAL A 377 -4.16 8.47 -0.90
N GLY A 378 -3.81 7.88 0.23
CA GLY A 378 -2.73 6.91 0.33
C GLY A 378 -3.26 5.48 0.46
N ILE A 379 -2.56 4.51 -0.13
CA ILE A 379 -2.78 3.09 0.16
C ILE A 379 -1.45 2.43 0.53
N GLY A 380 -1.33 2.01 1.80
CA GLY A 380 -0.17 1.32 2.31
C GLY A 380 -0.16 -0.16 1.90
N MET A 381 0.70 -0.52 0.94
CA MET A 381 0.91 -1.88 0.44
C MET A 381 2.13 -2.58 1.04
N GLU A 382 2.92 -1.89 1.86
CA GLU A 382 4.11 -2.43 2.53
C GLU A 382 3.73 -3.38 3.68
N ARG A 383 4.33 -4.58 3.74
CA ARG A 383 4.02 -5.61 4.76
C ARG A 383 4.19 -5.10 6.18
N GLY A 384 5.23 -4.30 6.43
CA GLY A 384 5.64 -3.85 7.75
C GLY A 384 5.36 -2.37 7.97
N TRP A 385 4.13 -1.90 7.72
CA TRP A 385 3.80 -0.54 8.12
C TRP A 385 3.92 -0.43 9.65
N ASP A 386 4.81 0.45 10.11
CA ASP A 386 5.24 0.57 11.49
C ASP A 386 4.65 1.84 12.13
N LYS A 387 4.63 1.89 13.47
CA LYS A 387 4.01 2.97 14.24
C LYS A 387 4.59 4.35 13.90
N TYR A 388 5.89 4.45 13.62
CA TYR A 388 6.54 5.72 13.28
C TYR A 388 6.02 6.30 11.95
N GLN A 389 5.74 5.46 10.95
CA GLN A 389 5.20 5.88 9.66
C GLN A 389 3.77 6.43 9.84
N TRP A 390 2.95 5.76 10.67
CA TRP A 390 1.63 6.28 11.04
C TRP A 390 1.72 7.62 11.79
N LEU A 391 2.65 7.77 12.74
CA LEU A 391 2.87 9.03 13.46
C LEU A 391 3.32 10.16 12.52
N ALA A 392 4.22 9.87 11.59
CA ALA A 392 4.68 10.82 10.57
C ALA A 392 3.52 11.30 9.69
N TRP A 393 2.67 10.39 9.21
CA TRP A 393 1.47 10.76 8.49
C TRP A 393 0.51 11.59 9.35
N ASN A 394 0.24 11.14 10.57
CA ASN A 394 -0.68 11.81 11.49
C ASN A 394 -0.23 13.24 11.85
N ALA A 395 1.09 13.52 11.88
CA ALA A 395 1.60 14.87 12.05
C ALA A 395 1.23 15.82 10.90
N ALA A 396 1.29 15.34 9.64
CA ALA A 396 0.93 16.14 8.46
C ALA A 396 -0.55 16.54 8.45
N TYR A 397 -1.43 15.67 8.97
CA TYR A 397 -2.88 15.93 9.05
C TYR A 397 -3.29 16.70 10.33
N GLY A 398 -2.31 17.21 11.09
CA GLY A 398 -2.48 18.19 12.17
C GLY A 398 -2.50 17.58 13.57
N SER A 399 -3.52 16.80 13.92
CA SER A 399 -3.72 16.29 15.29
C SER A 399 -3.76 14.78 15.38
N ALA A 400 -3.22 14.25 16.49
CA ALA A 400 -3.38 12.84 16.83
C ALA A 400 -4.86 12.51 17.00
N GLY A 401 -5.36 11.65 16.11
CA GLY A 401 -6.77 11.26 16.10
C GLY A 401 -7.53 11.79 14.89
N ALA A 402 -7.00 12.76 14.14
CA ALA A 402 -7.60 13.19 12.88
C ALA A 402 -7.70 12.00 11.91
N ALA A 403 -8.85 11.87 11.25
CA ALA A 403 -9.06 10.85 10.24
C ALA A 403 -8.11 11.13 9.07
N MET A 404 -7.41 10.14 8.54
CA MET A 404 -6.54 10.31 7.38
C MET A 404 -7.06 9.44 6.23
N PRO A 405 -7.03 9.91 4.98
CA PRO A 405 -7.37 9.08 3.83
C PRO A 405 -6.19 8.17 3.43
N LEU A 406 -5.56 7.52 4.42
CA LEU A 406 -4.55 6.47 4.23
C LEU A 406 -5.11 5.17 4.81
N LEU A 407 -5.15 4.11 4.01
CA LEU A 407 -5.51 2.77 4.49
C LEU A 407 -4.38 1.78 4.24
N TYR A 408 -4.12 0.93 5.23
CA TYR A 408 -3.19 -0.18 5.10
C TYR A 408 -3.92 -1.41 4.59
N ALA A 409 -3.52 -1.88 3.41
CA ALA A 409 -4.08 -3.07 2.77
C ALA A 409 -4.04 -4.27 3.71
N ARG A 410 -4.86 -5.28 3.45
CA ARG A 410 -4.97 -6.45 4.31
C ARG A 410 -3.67 -7.25 4.26
N SER A 411 -3.08 -7.46 5.43
CA SER A 411 -2.07 -8.47 5.71
C SER A 411 -2.70 -9.65 6.45
N SER A 412 -2.04 -10.80 6.41
CA SER A 412 -2.36 -11.91 7.29
C SER A 412 -1.10 -12.64 7.73
N SER A 413 -1.04 -12.93 9.03
CA SER A 413 -0.11 -13.89 9.63
C SER A 413 -0.72 -15.29 9.76
N GLU A 414 -2.01 -15.46 9.42
CA GLU A 414 -2.65 -16.77 9.40
C GLU A 414 -2.11 -17.61 8.23
N PRO A 415 -2.07 -18.94 8.37
CA PRO A 415 -1.75 -19.82 7.26
C PRO A 415 -2.63 -19.51 6.05
N ALA A 416 -2.02 -19.51 4.85
CA ALA A 416 -2.74 -19.22 3.62
C ALA A 416 -3.87 -20.24 3.42
N SER A 417 -5.12 -19.76 3.47
CA SER A 417 -6.31 -20.51 3.07
C SER A 417 -6.75 -20.00 1.71
N HIS A 418 -7.15 -20.89 0.81
CA HIS A 418 -7.62 -20.46 -0.51
C HIS A 418 -8.99 -19.75 -0.44
N VAL A 419 -9.75 -19.96 0.65
CA VAL A 419 -11.15 -19.50 0.77
C VAL A 419 -11.33 -18.41 1.80
N SER A 420 -10.52 -18.33 2.85
CA SER A 420 -10.81 -17.42 3.98
C SER A 420 -10.25 -16.02 3.77
N LEU A 421 -11.12 -15.01 3.85
CA LEU A 421 -10.73 -13.59 3.82
C LEU A 421 -9.76 -13.23 4.96
N ARG A 422 -9.78 -13.98 6.07
CA ARG A 422 -8.81 -13.76 7.16
C ARG A 422 -7.39 -14.08 6.73
N SER A 423 -7.18 -15.05 5.86
CA SER A 423 -5.86 -15.40 5.35
C SER A 423 -5.44 -14.55 4.14
N PHE A 424 -6.36 -13.76 3.58
CA PHE A 424 -6.11 -12.98 2.38
C PHE A 424 -5.05 -11.90 2.60
N ASN A 425 -4.15 -11.74 1.63
CA ASN A 425 -3.05 -10.78 1.71
C ASN A 425 -2.90 -10.06 0.37
N LEU A 426 -2.92 -8.74 0.42
CA LEU A 426 -2.67 -7.83 -0.70
C LEU A 426 -1.35 -7.06 -0.55
N ARG A 427 -0.69 -7.17 0.61
CA ARG A 427 0.60 -6.54 0.88
C ARG A 427 1.75 -7.39 0.36
N GLN A 428 2.76 -6.70 -0.18
CA GLN A 428 3.99 -7.24 -0.78
C GLN A 428 3.79 -8.25 -1.91
N PHE A 429 4.55 -8.02 -2.98
CA PHE A 429 4.61 -8.85 -4.18
C PHE A 429 6.07 -9.06 -4.61
N TRP A 430 7.02 -8.88 -3.69
CA TRP A 430 8.45 -9.18 -3.90
C TRP A 430 8.68 -10.67 -3.69
#